data_AF-A0A8T4XJ71-F1
#
_entry.id   AF-A0A8T4XJ71-F1
#
_cell.length_a   1.000
_cell.length_b   1.000
_cell.length_c   1.000
_cell.angle_alpha   90.00
_cell.angle_beta   90.00
_cell.angle_gamma   90.00
#
_symmetry.space_group_name_H-M   'P 1'
#
loop_
_entity.id
_entity.type
_entity.pdbx_description
1 polymer ?
#
loop_
_entity_poly.entity_id
_entity_poly.type
_entity_poly.pdbx_seq_one_letter_code
_entity_poly.pdbx_strand_id
1 'polypeptide(L)'
;PNLISQSNLLLPIELVEWGVICLSFWLFYRNLKKQVGKHLTEPLKLGDWTMLKQEIEYYTDLEQLNIASLVKEFIEYGVKDGIITQLTSVMLLSGFKETHIRYIIKKILDFHDIPYPKICFRSWLKGIDEENKRRREELIREILNDMKNYWKMTGIKYYRKTEVGLSEKEQAAINGG
;
A
#
# COMPACT_ATOMS: atom_id res chain seq x y z
N PRO A 1 -62.91 -26.58 -37.79
CA PRO A 1 -62.72 -25.11 -37.67
C PRO A 1 -62.53 -24.70 -36.21
N ASN A 2 -61.53 -23.83 -35.97
CA ASN A 2 -61.23 -23.11 -34.73
C ASN A 2 -60.45 -23.87 -33.64
N LEU A 3 -59.14 -23.99 -33.85
CA LEU A 3 -58.15 -24.24 -32.79
C LEU A 3 -56.95 -23.28 -32.94
N ILE A 4 -57.18 -21.98 -33.02
CA ILE A 4 -56.10 -20.98 -32.93
C ILE A 4 -56.68 -19.68 -32.36
N SER A 5 -56.72 -19.50 -31.04
CA SER A 5 -56.75 -18.15 -30.42
C SER A 5 -56.71 -18.22 -28.88
N GLN A 6 -55.66 -18.76 -28.27
CA GLN A 6 -55.41 -18.52 -26.82
C GLN A 6 -53.93 -18.39 -26.42
N SER A 7 -52.97 -18.39 -27.35
CA SER A 7 -51.53 -18.32 -27.01
C SER A 7 -50.92 -16.91 -27.01
N ASN A 8 -51.69 -15.84 -27.27
CA ASN A 8 -51.13 -14.49 -27.49
C ASN A 8 -51.20 -13.54 -26.28
N LEU A 9 -51.66 -14.01 -25.11
CA LEU A 9 -51.88 -13.12 -23.94
C LEU A 9 -50.88 -13.31 -22.79
N LEU A 10 -49.99 -14.31 -22.85
CA LEU A 10 -48.95 -14.57 -21.83
C LEU A 10 -47.58 -13.95 -22.16
N LEU A 11 -47.34 -13.63 -23.44
CA LEU A 11 -46.11 -12.99 -23.91
C LEU A 11 -45.78 -11.63 -23.27
N PRO A 12 -46.73 -10.73 -22.92
CA PRO A 12 -46.35 -9.42 -22.39
C PRO A 12 -45.80 -9.50 -20.96
N ILE A 13 -46.18 -10.51 -20.18
CA ILE A 13 -45.77 -10.62 -18.77
C ILE A 13 -44.32 -11.08 -18.69
N GLU A 14 -43.94 -12.09 -19.49
CA GLU A 14 -42.55 -12.55 -19.55
C GLU A 14 -41.62 -11.45 -20.08
N LEU A 15 -42.03 -10.71 -21.11
CA LEU A 15 -41.25 -9.59 -21.65
C LEU A 15 -41.06 -8.45 -20.63
N VAL A 16 -42.08 -8.19 -19.79
CA VAL A 16 -41.98 -7.21 -18.72
C VAL A 16 -41.01 -7.68 -17.63
N GLU A 17 -41.06 -8.96 -17.25
CA GLU A 17 -40.16 -9.54 -16.25
C GLU A 17 -38.70 -9.48 -16.70
N TRP A 18 -38.41 -9.88 -17.94
CA TRP A 18 -37.08 -9.73 -18.55
C TRP A 18 -36.68 -8.26 -18.70
N GLY A 19 -37.64 -7.37 -18.97
CA GLY A 19 -37.43 -5.93 -19.00
C GLY A 19 -36.96 -5.37 -17.65
N VAL A 20 -37.54 -5.83 -16.55
CA VAL A 20 -37.14 -5.43 -15.19
C VAL A 20 -35.74 -5.93 -14.84
N ILE A 21 -35.41 -7.18 -15.22
CA ILE A 21 -34.06 -7.74 -15.01
C ILE A 21 -33.04 -6.92 -15.80
N CYS A 22 -33.27 -6.66 -17.09
CA CYS A 22 -32.39 -5.84 -17.93
C CYS A 22 -32.25 -4.41 -17.39
N LEU A 23 -33.35 -3.79 -16.93
CA LEU A 23 -33.34 -2.46 -16.35
C LEU A 23 -32.51 -2.41 -15.05
N SER A 24 -32.64 -3.43 -14.19
CA SER A 24 -31.88 -3.54 -12.94
C SER A 24 -30.38 -3.67 -13.20
N PHE A 25 -29.98 -4.51 -14.15
CA PHE A 25 -28.59 -4.66 -14.58
C PHE A 25 -28.05 -3.37 -15.20
N TRP A 26 -28.85 -2.68 -16.00
CA TRP A 26 -28.45 -1.40 -16.60
C TRP A 26 -28.26 -0.29 -15.56
N LEU A 27 -29.17 -0.18 -14.59
CA LEU A 27 -29.05 0.76 -13.47
C LEU A 27 -27.83 0.44 -12.61
N PHE A 28 -27.59 -0.83 -12.32
CA PHE A 28 -26.41 -1.30 -11.59
C PHE A 28 -25.12 -0.98 -12.34
N TYR A 29 -25.06 -1.27 -13.64
CA TYR A 29 -23.92 -0.96 -14.51
C TYR A 29 -23.67 0.55 -14.59
N ARG A 30 -24.72 1.37 -14.71
CA ARG A 30 -24.61 2.83 -14.70
C ARG A 30 -24.11 3.36 -13.36
N ASN A 31 -24.54 2.76 -12.25
CA ASN A 31 -24.10 3.15 -10.91
C ASN A 31 -22.63 2.74 -10.67
N LEU A 32 -22.22 1.55 -11.12
CA LEU A 32 -20.83 1.13 -11.15
C LEU A 32 -19.99 2.06 -12.02
N LYS A 33 -20.40 2.37 -13.26
CA LYS A 33 -19.69 3.30 -14.14
C LYS A 33 -19.55 4.71 -13.52
N LYS A 34 -20.53 5.16 -12.75
CA LYS A 34 -20.49 6.45 -12.02
C LYS A 34 -19.51 6.41 -10.83
N GLN A 35 -19.35 5.26 -10.18
CA GLN A 35 -18.38 5.06 -9.08
C GLN A 35 -16.96 4.85 -9.62
N VAL A 36 -16.81 4.02 -10.65
CA VAL A 36 -15.57 3.79 -11.41
C VAL A 36 -15.08 5.11 -12.04
N GLY A 37 -15.95 5.88 -12.69
CA GLY A 37 -15.59 7.19 -13.26
C GLY A 37 -15.32 8.30 -12.24
N LYS A 38 -15.49 8.03 -10.94
CA LYS A 38 -15.05 8.94 -9.87
C LYS A 38 -13.77 8.45 -9.18
N HIS A 39 -13.46 7.15 -9.22
CA HIS A 39 -12.30 6.56 -8.56
C HIS A 39 -11.19 6.07 -9.51
N LEU A 40 -11.41 6.01 -10.83
CA LEU A 40 -10.44 5.48 -11.82
C LEU A 40 -10.03 6.48 -12.91
N THR A 41 -10.53 7.73 -12.86
CA THR A 41 -10.09 8.84 -13.74
C THR A 41 -9.25 9.88 -13.03
N GLU A 42 -8.74 9.59 -11.84
CA GLU A 42 -7.37 10.03 -11.59
C GLU A 42 -6.49 9.07 -12.40
N PRO A 43 -5.67 9.58 -13.35
CA PRO A 43 -4.57 8.77 -13.83
C PRO A 43 -3.72 8.49 -12.59
N LEU A 44 -3.94 7.32 -12.00
CA LEU A 44 -2.99 6.70 -11.09
C LEU A 44 -1.70 6.69 -11.90
N LYS A 45 -0.83 7.68 -11.60
CA LYS A 45 0.54 7.76 -12.06
C LYS A 45 1.27 6.55 -11.48
N LEU A 46 0.95 5.37 -12.02
CA LEU A 46 1.67 4.13 -11.82
C LEU A 46 3.05 4.19 -12.50
N GLY A 47 3.43 5.34 -13.08
CA GLY A 47 4.78 5.63 -13.56
C GLY A 47 5.81 5.85 -12.45
N ASP A 48 5.39 6.13 -11.21
CA ASP A 48 6.34 6.39 -10.10
C ASP A 48 6.74 5.12 -9.32
N TRP A 49 6.01 4.00 -9.48
CA TRP A 49 6.40 2.71 -8.90
C TRP A 49 7.47 1.98 -9.73
N THR A 50 7.60 2.31 -11.02
CA THR A 50 8.67 1.81 -11.87
C THR A 50 9.98 2.57 -11.68
N MET A 51 9.92 3.84 -11.26
CA MET A 51 11.14 4.64 -11.03
C MET A 51 11.89 4.20 -9.77
N LEU A 52 11.23 3.52 -8.82
CA LEU A 52 11.89 2.86 -7.69
C LEU A 52 12.37 1.43 -8.00
N LYS A 53 12.03 0.88 -9.16
CA LYS A 53 12.36 -0.50 -9.56
C LYS A 53 13.65 -0.61 -10.38
N GLN A 54 14.19 0.50 -10.87
CA GLN A 54 15.18 0.46 -11.96
C GLN A 54 16.59 0.97 -11.61
N GLU A 55 16.92 1.06 -10.31
CA GLU A 55 18.32 1.26 -9.87
C GLU A 55 18.66 0.45 -8.60
N ILE A 56 17.93 -0.64 -8.36
CA ILE A 56 18.28 -1.67 -7.37
C ILE A 56 18.80 -2.87 -8.16
N GLU A 57 19.95 -2.69 -8.80
CA GLU A 57 20.69 -3.80 -9.38
C GLU A 57 21.37 -4.56 -8.23
N TYR A 58 20.90 -5.79 -8.00
CA TYR A 58 21.59 -6.88 -7.32
C TYR A 58 21.95 -6.68 -5.83
N TYR A 59 20.95 -6.67 -4.95
CA TYR A 59 21.04 -7.32 -3.63
C TYR A 59 19.63 -7.64 -3.11
N THR A 60 18.93 -8.52 -3.83
CA THR A 60 17.82 -9.29 -3.26
C THR A 60 18.42 -10.30 -2.30
N ASP A 61 18.12 -10.21 -1.01
CA ASP A 61 17.46 -11.33 -0.32
C ASP A 61 17.13 -10.98 1.14
N LEU A 62 15.93 -11.38 1.58
CA LEU A 62 15.43 -11.42 2.96
C LEU A 62 15.02 -10.10 3.67
N GLU A 63 15.84 -9.04 3.74
CA GLU A 63 15.50 -7.87 4.59
C GLU A 63 14.39 -6.96 4.02
N GLN A 64 14.34 -6.76 2.70
CA GLN A 64 13.30 -5.95 2.05
C GLN A 64 11.91 -6.63 2.05
N LEU A 65 11.88 -7.96 1.94
CA LEU A 65 10.63 -8.74 2.05
C LEU A 65 10.02 -8.59 3.44
N ASN A 66 10.86 -8.49 4.48
CA ASN A 66 10.42 -8.31 5.84
C ASN A 66 9.76 -6.94 6.05
N ILE A 67 10.37 -5.86 5.55
CA ILE A 67 9.81 -4.49 5.68
C ILE A 67 8.43 -4.38 5.01
N ALA A 68 8.28 -4.86 3.78
CA ALA A 68 7.01 -4.77 3.07
C ALA A 68 5.90 -5.54 3.79
N SER A 69 6.22 -6.69 4.38
CA SER A 69 5.28 -7.48 5.17
C SER A 69 4.86 -6.77 6.47
N LEU A 70 5.81 -6.15 7.18
CA LEU A 70 5.56 -5.39 8.41
C LEU A 70 4.76 -4.12 8.15
N VAL A 71 5.02 -3.43 7.03
CA VAL A 71 4.22 -2.29 6.59
C VAL A 71 2.79 -2.72 6.27
N LYS A 72 2.63 -3.85 5.58
CA LYS A 72 1.30 -4.41 5.30
C LYS A 72 0.58 -4.79 6.58
N GLU A 73 1.26 -5.42 7.53
CA GLU A 73 0.71 -5.81 8.83
C GLU A 73 0.28 -4.59 9.65
N PHE A 74 1.10 -3.53 9.67
CA PHE A 74 0.72 -2.27 10.30
C PHE A 74 -0.51 -1.66 9.64
N ILE A 75 -0.56 -1.61 8.30
CA ILE A 75 -1.68 -1.03 7.56
C ILE A 75 -2.97 -1.84 7.80
N GLU A 76 -2.91 -3.16 7.76
CA GLU A 76 -4.09 -4.03 7.90
C GLU A 76 -4.55 -4.14 9.36
N TYR A 77 -3.63 -4.38 10.30
CA TYR A 77 -3.97 -4.75 11.68
C TYR A 77 -3.60 -3.70 12.73
N GLY A 78 -2.84 -2.67 12.37
CA GLY A 78 -2.41 -1.61 13.30
C GLY A 78 -1.27 -2.04 14.24
N VAL A 79 -0.60 -3.15 13.94
CA VAL A 79 0.53 -3.67 14.73
C VAL A 79 1.74 -2.76 14.58
N LYS A 80 2.18 -2.13 15.67
CA LYS A 80 3.26 -1.13 15.67
C LYS A 80 4.65 -1.72 15.92
N ASP A 81 4.74 -2.81 16.67
CA ASP A 81 6.02 -3.29 17.21
C ASP A 81 7.02 -3.63 16.10
N GLY A 82 6.59 -4.42 15.12
CA GLY A 82 7.46 -4.85 14.03
C GLY A 82 7.97 -3.70 13.17
N ILE A 83 7.09 -2.75 12.82
CA ILE A 83 7.49 -1.59 12.00
C ILE A 83 8.40 -0.63 12.77
N ILE A 84 8.17 -0.43 14.07
CA ILE A 84 9.03 0.42 14.92
C ILE A 84 10.44 -0.16 15.00
N THR A 85 10.57 -1.46 15.30
CA THR A 85 11.87 -2.12 15.41
C THR A 85 12.65 -2.04 14.11
N GLN A 86 12.00 -2.38 13.00
CA GLN A 86 12.67 -2.41 11.69
C GLN A 86 13.04 -1.00 11.22
N LEU A 87 12.14 -0.03 11.35
CA LEU A 87 12.40 1.36 10.95
C LEU A 87 13.52 1.98 11.79
N THR A 88 13.55 1.69 13.10
CA THR A 88 14.64 2.12 13.98
C THR A 88 15.98 1.55 13.52
N SER A 89 16.03 0.24 13.22
CA SER A 89 17.23 -0.42 12.71
C SER A 89 17.73 0.24 11.41
N VAL A 90 16.84 0.42 10.44
CA VAL A 90 17.18 1.04 9.14
C VAL A 90 17.68 2.48 9.31
N MET A 91 17.04 3.29 10.15
CA MET A 91 17.46 4.67 10.38
C MET A 91 18.82 4.74 11.09
N LEU A 92 19.08 3.87 12.07
CA LEU A 92 20.38 3.78 12.74
C LEU A 92 21.50 3.39 11.77
N LEU A 93 21.28 2.35 10.96
CA LEU A 93 22.24 1.89 9.95
C LEU A 93 22.49 2.97 8.88
N SER A 94 21.48 3.78 8.57
CA SER A 94 21.58 4.89 7.63
C SER A 94 22.22 6.16 8.22
N GLY A 95 22.67 6.13 9.49
CA GLY A 95 23.35 7.26 10.13
C GLY A 95 22.42 8.41 10.51
N PHE A 96 21.13 8.15 10.73
CA PHE A 96 20.20 9.18 11.20
C PHE A 96 20.60 9.65 12.59
N LYS A 97 20.51 10.96 12.82
CA LYS A 97 20.65 11.52 14.18
C LYS A 97 19.53 10.99 15.07
N GLU A 98 19.87 10.64 16.31
CA GLU A 98 18.92 10.13 17.32
C GLU A 98 17.69 11.04 17.47
N THR A 99 17.87 12.36 17.38
CA THR A 99 16.76 13.32 17.45
C THR A 99 15.73 13.15 16.33
N HIS A 100 16.17 12.80 15.12
CA HIS A 100 15.27 12.57 13.99
C HIS A 100 14.64 11.18 14.08
N ILE A 101 15.39 10.16 14.52
CA ILE A 101 14.84 8.83 14.81
C ILE A 101 13.71 8.94 15.84
N ARG A 102 13.96 9.64 16.95
CA ARG A 102 12.95 9.88 18.00
C ARG A 102 11.73 10.61 17.46
N TYR A 103 11.91 11.60 16.58
CA TYR A 103 10.82 12.32 15.94
C TYR A 103 9.93 11.38 15.12
N ILE A 104 10.51 10.53 14.29
CA ILE A 104 9.78 9.57 13.46
C ILE A 104 9.07 8.51 14.31
N ILE A 105 9.77 7.89 15.27
CA ILE A 105 9.18 6.86 16.13
C ILE A 105 8.05 7.43 16.99
N LYS A 106 8.18 8.68 17.46
CA LYS A 106 7.12 9.36 18.18
C LYS A 106 5.84 9.48 17.35
N LYS A 107 5.93 9.82 16.05
CA LYS A 107 4.76 9.86 15.16
C LYS A 107 4.01 8.53 15.11
N ILE A 108 4.73 7.42 15.06
CA ILE A 108 4.13 6.08 15.04
C ILE A 108 3.46 5.76 16.39
N LEU A 109 4.14 6.06 17.49
CA LEU A 109 3.64 5.80 18.84
C LEU A 109 2.38 6.62 19.15
N ASP A 110 2.40 7.92 18.85
CA ASP A 110 1.30 8.85 19.12
C ASP A 110 0.09 8.68 18.17
N PHE A 111 0.25 7.91 17.08
CA PHE A 111 -0.84 7.66 16.15
C PHE A 111 -1.91 6.76 16.78
N HIS A 112 -3.17 7.20 16.78
CA HIS A 112 -4.30 6.41 17.25
C HIS A 112 -5.37 6.29 16.18
N ASP A 113 -5.85 5.07 15.98
CA ASP A 113 -7.00 4.76 15.13
C ASP A 113 -8.29 5.37 15.68
N ILE A 114 -9.29 5.49 14.81
CA ILE A 114 -10.64 5.88 15.21
C ILE A 114 -11.19 4.79 16.15
N PRO A 115 -11.63 5.13 17.37
CA PRO A 115 -12.18 4.16 18.29
C PRO A 115 -13.51 3.61 17.77
N TYR A 116 -13.74 2.31 17.96
CA TYR A 116 -14.98 1.68 17.56
C TYR A 116 -16.14 2.11 18.49
N PRO A 117 -17.27 2.56 17.94
CA PRO A 117 -18.46 2.86 18.74
C PRO A 117 -19.05 1.58 19.32
N LYS A 118 -19.53 1.65 20.57
CA LYS A 118 -20.07 0.48 21.31
C LYS A 118 -21.27 -0.19 20.62
N ILE A 119 -22.04 0.58 19.85
CA ILE A 119 -23.21 0.10 19.12
C ILE A 119 -23.14 0.68 17.71
N CYS A 120 -23.06 -0.17 16.69
CA CYS A 120 -23.02 0.24 15.29
C CYS A 120 -23.41 -0.88 14.33
N PHE A 121 -23.82 -0.50 13.12
CA PHE A 121 -24.08 -1.43 12.04
C PHE A 121 -22.78 -1.97 11.44
N ARG A 122 -22.80 -3.21 10.94
CA ARG A 122 -21.62 -3.85 10.31
C ARG A 122 -21.04 -3.06 9.13
N SER A 123 -21.88 -2.37 8.36
CA SER A 123 -21.43 -1.50 7.26
C SER A 123 -20.63 -0.29 7.76
N TRP A 124 -20.99 0.23 8.94
CA TRP A 124 -20.31 1.35 9.57
C TRP A 124 -18.94 0.92 10.13
N LEU A 125 -18.85 -0.27 10.71
CA LEU A 125 -17.58 -0.87 11.13
C LEU A 125 -16.61 -1.00 9.95
N LYS A 126 -17.08 -1.51 8.81
CA LYS A 126 -16.25 -1.59 7.59
C LYS A 126 -15.74 -0.22 7.14
N GLY A 127 -16.58 0.82 7.20
CA GLY A 127 -16.16 2.18 6.87
C GLY A 127 -15.07 2.71 7.83
N ILE A 128 -15.18 2.39 9.13
CA ILE A 128 -14.15 2.74 10.11
C ILE A 128 -12.84 1.97 9.84
N ASP A 129 -12.92 0.67 9.50
CA ASP A 129 -11.76 -0.14 9.17
C ASP A 129 -11.03 0.38 7.93
N GLU A 130 -11.78 0.70 6.86
CA GLU A 130 -11.24 1.28 5.63
C GLU A 130 -10.59 2.64 5.87
N GLU A 131 -11.23 3.50 6.69
CA GLU A 131 -10.68 4.81 7.05
C GLU A 131 -9.43 4.69 7.93
N ASN A 132 -9.41 3.79 8.90
CA ASN A 132 -8.23 3.52 9.71
C ASN A 132 -7.07 3.02 8.85
N LYS A 133 -7.34 2.09 7.92
CA LYS A 133 -6.35 1.61 6.95
C LYS A 133 -5.77 2.75 6.13
N ARG A 134 -6.63 3.62 5.59
CA ARG A 134 -6.24 4.82 4.83
C ARG A 134 -5.35 5.76 5.65
N ARG A 135 -5.73 6.05 6.91
CA ARG A 135 -4.94 6.91 7.81
C ARG A 135 -3.57 6.31 8.15
N ARG A 136 -3.48 4.98 8.31
CA ARG A 136 -2.21 4.28 8.52
C ARG A 136 -1.31 4.36 7.27
N GLU A 137 -1.87 4.19 6.07
CA GLU A 137 -1.13 4.38 4.81
C GLU A 137 -0.58 5.80 4.68
N GLU A 138 -1.38 6.81 5.04
CA GLU A 138 -0.95 8.22 5.04
C GLU A 138 0.20 8.46 6.00
N LEU A 139 0.14 7.92 7.22
CA LEU A 139 1.22 8.02 8.20
C LEU A 139 2.53 7.45 7.64
N ILE A 140 2.49 6.28 7.00
CA ILE A 140 3.69 5.68 6.40
C ILE A 140 4.24 6.56 5.28
N ARG A 141 3.37 7.11 4.41
CA ARG A 141 3.81 8.04 3.36
C ARG A 141 4.46 9.29 3.93
N GLU A 142 3.91 9.85 5.00
CA GLU A 142 4.48 11.01 5.69
C GLU A 142 5.86 10.71 6.25
N ILE A 143 6.02 9.58 6.94
CA ILE A 143 7.31 9.12 7.48
C ILE A 143 8.35 8.94 6.38
N LEU A 144 7.99 8.29 5.27
CA LEU A 144 8.90 8.10 4.14
C LEU A 144 9.31 9.44 3.51
N ASN A 145 8.38 10.39 3.44
CA ASN A 145 8.69 11.75 2.97
C ASN A 145 9.63 12.49 3.91
N ASP A 146 9.43 12.37 5.22
CA ASP A 146 10.32 12.97 6.22
C ASP A 146 11.74 12.41 6.11
N MET A 147 11.87 11.09 5.99
CA MET A 147 13.16 10.43 5.78
C MET A 147 13.84 10.91 4.49
N LYS A 148 13.08 11.02 3.38
CA LYS A 148 13.58 11.53 2.10
C LYS A 148 14.05 12.99 2.22
N ASN A 149 13.28 13.83 2.92
CA ASN A 149 13.63 15.23 3.14
C ASN A 149 14.87 15.35 4.01
N TYR A 150 14.99 14.51 5.05
CA TYR A 150 16.17 14.46 5.90
C TYR A 150 17.43 14.11 5.11
N TRP A 151 17.36 13.14 4.19
CA TRP A 151 18.48 12.83 3.29
C TRP A 151 18.86 13.99 2.39
N LYS A 152 17.86 14.67 1.83
CA LYS A 152 18.11 15.85 0.98
C LYS A 152 18.82 16.97 1.75
N MET A 153 18.45 17.19 3.01
CA MET A 153 19.02 18.24 3.86
C MET A 153 20.41 17.92 4.40
N THR A 154 20.63 16.66 4.80
CA THR A 154 21.89 16.27 5.44
C THR A 154 23.03 16.08 4.45
N GLY A 155 22.75 16.06 3.14
CA GLY A 155 23.77 15.89 2.12
C GLY A 155 24.54 14.58 2.27
N ILE A 156 24.00 13.62 3.03
CA ILE A 156 24.53 12.27 3.17
C ILE A 156 24.29 11.60 1.81
N LYS A 157 25.24 11.85 0.90
CA LYS A 157 25.49 10.93 -0.21
C LYS A 157 25.83 9.61 0.46
N TYR A 158 25.16 8.54 0.05
CA TYR A 158 25.58 7.19 0.39
C TYR A 158 27.09 7.08 0.11
N TYR A 159 27.90 7.11 1.17
CA TYR A 159 29.27 6.64 1.08
C TYR A 159 29.13 5.13 0.94
N ARG A 160 29.14 4.68 -0.32
CA ARG A 160 29.55 3.33 -0.68
C ARG A 160 30.92 3.14 -0.05
N LYS A 161 30.97 2.56 1.13
CA LYS A 161 32.21 2.06 1.70
C LYS A 161 32.62 0.92 0.78
N THR A 162 33.45 1.22 -0.20
CA THR A 162 34.29 0.23 -0.89
C THR A 162 35.23 -0.36 0.15
N GLU A 163 34.71 -1.26 0.98
CA GLU A 163 35.50 -2.26 1.68
C GLU A 163 35.51 -3.53 0.82
N VAL A 164 36.16 -3.44 -0.33
CA VAL A 164 37.04 -4.51 -0.82
C VAL A 164 38.33 -3.83 -1.29
N GLY A 165 38.92 -3.09 -0.37
CA GLY A 165 40.30 -2.63 -0.42
C GLY A 165 41.07 -3.28 0.71
N LEU A 166 40.90 -4.59 0.91
CA LEU A 166 41.76 -5.40 1.76
C LEU A 166 42.02 -6.73 1.05
N SER A 167 43.31 -7.06 0.89
CA SER A 167 43.87 -8.38 0.55
C SER A 167 44.43 -8.64 -0.87
N GLU A 168 44.70 -7.65 -1.73
CA GLU A 168 45.66 -7.90 -2.84
C GLU A 168 47.12 -7.96 -2.36
N LYS A 169 47.44 -7.28 -1.25
CA LYS A 169 48.78 -7.36 -0.63
C LYS A 169 49.00 -8.64 0.21
N GLU A 170 47.92 -9.32 0.60
CA GLU A 170 47.99 -10.62 1.29
C GLU A 170 47.96 -11.79 0.29
N GLN A 171 47.28 -11.67 -0.85
CA GLN A 171 47.33 -12.70 -1.91
C GLN A 171 48.70 -12.77 -2.62
N ALA A 172 49.46 -11.66 -2.65
CA ALA A 172 50.84 -11.66 -3.16
C ALA A 172 51.84 -12.36 -2.21
N ALA A 173 51.53 -12.46 -0.92
CA ALA A 173 52.40 -13.14 0.06
C ALA A 173 52.18 -14.67 0.09
N ILE A 174 51.04 -15.16 -0.38
CA ILE A 174 50.70 -16.60 -0.39
C ILE A 174 51.12 -17.28 -1.70
N ASN A 175 51.18 -16.55 -2.82
CA ASN A 175 51.55 -17.11 -4.14
C ASN A 175 53.03 -16.89 -4.52
N GLY A 176 53.85 -16.36 -3.61
CA GLY A 176 55.26 -16.02 -3.85
C GLY A 176 56.26 -16.64 -2.86
N GLY A 177 55.86 -17.67 -2.12
CA GLY A 177 56.69 -18.42 -1.16
C GLY A 177 56.87 -19.87 -1.56
#